data_AF-A0AA49Q673-F1
#
_entry.id   AF-A0AA49Q673-F1
#
_cell.length_a   1.000
_cell.length_b   1.000
_cell.length_c   1.000
_cell.angle_alpha   90.00
_cell.angle_beta   90.00
_cell.angle_gamma   90.00
#
_symmetry.space_group_name_H-M   'P 1'
#
loop_
_entity.id
_entity.type
_entity.pdbx_description
1 polymer ?
#
loop_
_entity_poly.entity_id
_entity_poly.type
_entity_poly.pdbx_seq_one_letter_code
_entity_poly.pdbx_strand_id
1 'polypeptide(L)' 'MVRSPDTLERELLHLPKADRARLAQVLLASLHAEEAAASPAEVEAAWEAEIARRVDELRSGTVAGIPAEQVFAEVLDR' A
#
# COMPACT_ATOMS: atom_id res chain seq x y z
N MET A 1 25.15 -1.33 -22.60
CA MET A 1 24.15 -2.41 -22.57
C MET A 1 23.85 -2.72 -21.12
N VAL A 2 22.57 -2.73 -20.74
CA VAL A 2 22.14 -3.20 -19.42
C VAL A 2 22.25 -4.74 -19.41
N ARG A 3 22.70 -5.33 -18.30
CA ARG A 3 22.78 -6.79 -18.13
C ARG A 3 21.35 -7.38 -18.18
N SER A 4 21.20 -8.68 -18.49
CA SER A 4 19.88 -9.31 -18.42
C SER A 4 19.29 -9.25 -17.00
N PRO A 5 17.95 -9.19 -16.85
CA PRO A 5 17.28 -9.23 -15.54
C PRO A 5 17.77 -10.39 -14.66
N ASP A 6 17.86 -11.60 -15.20
CA ASP A 6 18.33 -12.80 -14.47
C ASP A 6 19.78 -12.68 -13.98
N THR A 7 20.61 -11.91 -14.70
CA THR A 7 21.99 -11.65 -14.30
C THR A 7 22.04 -10.62 -13.18
N LEU A 8 21.24 -9.56 -13.27
CA LEU A 8 21.12 -8.55 -12.22
C LEU A 8 20.53 -9.14 -10.94
N GLU A 9 19.49 -9.96 -11.03
CA GLU A 9 18.87 -10.62 -9.87
C GLU A 9 19.90 -11.44 -9.10
N ARG A 10 20.64 -12.32 -9.78
CA ARG A 10 21.70 -13.11 -9.15
C ARG A 10 22.72 -12.21 -8.47
N GLU A 11 23.21 -11.17 -9.12
CA GLU A 11 24.19 -10.25 -8.52
C GLU A 11 23.65 -9.51 -7.29
N LEU A 12 22.42 -9.02 -7.37
CA LEU A 12 21.76 -8.31 -6.27
C LEU A 12 21.54 -9.22 -5.06
N LEU A 13 21.23 -10.50 -5.27
CA LEU A 13 21.05 -11.47 -4.19
C LEU A 13 22.35 -11.76 -3.41
N HIS A 14 23.54 -11.52 -3.99
CA HIS A 14 24.82 -11.65 -3.30
C HIS A 14 25.15 -10.46 -2.38
N LEU A 15 24.43 -9.34 -2.51
CA LEU A 15 24.65 -8.18 -1.65
C LEU A 15 24.21 -8.44 -0.21
N PRO A 16 24.78 -7.73 0.78
CA PRO A 16 24.26 -7.73 2.15
C PRO A 16 22.77 -7.35 2.21
N LYS A 17 22.06 -7.86 3.22
CA LYS A 17 20.61 -7.61 3.39
C LYS A 17 20.24 -6.12 3.35
N ALA A 18 21.04 -5.26 3.98
CA ALA A 18 20.79 -3.82 4.03
C ALA A 18 20.84 -3.17 2.64
N ASP A 19 21.82 -3.55 1.81
CA ASP A 19 21.96 -3.02 0.46
C ASP A 19 20.85 -3.51 -0.46
N ARG A 20 20.43 -4.77 -0.31
CA ARG A 20 19.25 -5.30 -1.01
C ARG A 20 17.98 -4.54 -0.64
N ALA A 21 17.77 -4.27 0.66
CA ALA A 21 16.60 -3.51 1.12
C ALA A 21 16.59 -2.08 0.55
N ARG A 22 17.75 -1.41 0.55
CA ARG A 22 17.91 -0.08 -0.05
C ARG A 22 17.59 -0.09 -1.56
N LEU A 23 18.10 -1.08 -2.29
CA LEU A 23 17.86 -1.19 -3.73
C LEU A 23 16.41 -1.56 -4.04
N ALA A 24 15.79 -2.43 -3.26
CA ALA A 24 14.37 -2.74 -3.37
C ALA A 24 13.51 -1.48 -3.18
N GLN A 25 13.82 -0.64 -2.19
CA GLN A 25 13.09 0.62 -1.98
C GLN A 25 13.20 1.55 -3.20
N VAL A 26 14.40 1.70 -3.77
CA VAL A 26 14.62 2.56 -4.95
C VAL A 26 13.87 2.02 -6.18
N LEU A 27 13.97 0.71 -6.43
CA LEU A 27 13.30 0.08 -7.57
C LEU A 27 11.77 0.11 -7.42
N LEU A 28 11.25 -0.08 -6.20
CA LEU A 28 9.82 0.07 -5.96
C LEU A 28 9.40 1.53 -6.17
N ALA A 29 10.17 2.51 -5.69
CA ALA A 29 9.84 3.92 -5.86
C ALA A 29 9.81 4.35 -7.33
N SER A 30 10.65 3.78 -8.20
CA SER A 30 10.63 4.11 -9.64
C SER A 30 9.35 3.66 -10.33
N LEU A 31 8.77 2.53 -9.91
CA LEU A 31 7.48 2.06 -10.45
C LEU A 31 6.35 3.04 -10.15
N HIS A 32 6.35 3.64 -8.95
CA HIS A 32 5.34 4.62 -8.54
C HIS A 32 5.50 5.99 -9.21
N ALA A 33 6.64 6.27 -9.85
CA ALA A 33 6.94 7.57 -10.46
C ALA A 33 6.56 7.62 -11.95
N GLU A 34 6.59 6.48 -12.65
CA GLU A 34 6.33 6.39 -14.09
C GLU A 34 4.85 6.18 -14.41
N GLU A 35 4.09 5.58 -13.48
CA GLU A 35 2.66 5.42 -13.54
C GLU A 35 2.03 6.45 -12.59
N ALA A 36 1.69 7.65 -13.10
CA ALA A 36 0.82 8.56 -12.36
C ALA A 36 -0.58 7.93 -12.29
N ALA A 37 -0.71 6.92 -11.43
CA ALA A 37 -1.96 6.33 -11.00
C ALA A 37 -2.72 7.40 -10.22
N ALA A 38 -3.55 8.14 -10.94
CA ALA A 38 -4.32 9.29 -10.47
C ALA A 38 -3.43 10.44 -9.93
N SER A 39 -3.74 11.66 -10.36
CA SER A 39 -3.24 12.88 -9.71
C SER A 39 -3.65 12.89 -8.22
N PRO A 40 -2.92 13.61 -7.35
CA PRO A 40 -3.31 13.76 -5.95
C PRO A 40 -4.77 14.21 -5.75
N ALA A 41 -5.28 15.04 -6.66
CA ALA A 41 -6.67 15.49 -6.64
C ALA A 41 -7.67 14.37 -6.98
N GLU A 42 -7.35 13.50 -7.95
CA GLU A 42 -8.18 12.34 -8.28
C GLU A 42 -8.16 11.30 -7.16
N VAL A 43 -7.02 11.12 -6.48
CA VAL A 43 -6.92 10.29 -5.28
C VAL A 43 -7.80 10.84 -4.16
N GLU A 44 -7.71 12.14 -3.87
CA GLU A 44 -8.55 12.79 -2.85
C GLU A 44 -10.04 12.62 -3.15
N ALA A 45 -10.46 12.89 -4.39
CA ALA A 45 -11.85 12.73 -4.81
C ALA A 45 -12.34 11.27 -4.69
N ALA A 46 -11.50 10.30 -5.02
CA ALA A 46 -11.82 8.88 -4.85
C ALA A 46 -11.98 8.50 -3.37
N TRP A 47 -11.14 9.04 -2.48
CA TRP A 47 -11.27 8.84 -1.03
C TRP A 47 -12.53 9.50 -0.47
N GLU A 48 -12.85 10.72 -0.86
CA GLU A 48 -14.09 11.40 -0.46
C GLU A 48 -15.32 10.57 -0.84
N ALA A 49 -15.37 10.06 -2.08
CA ALA A 49 -16.46 9.23 -2.56
C ALA A 49 -16.59 7.91 -1.77
N GLU A 50 -15.48 7.24 -1.48
CA GLU A 50 -15.46 6.00 -0.72
C GLU A 50 -15.85 6.22 0.76
N ILE A 51 -15.39 7.29 1.38
CA ILE A 51 -15.76 7.65 2.76
C ILE A 51 -17.26 7.91 2.85
N ALA A 52 -17.81 8.71 1.93
CA ALA A 52 -19.25 8.99 1.90
C ALA A 52 -20.05 7.69 1.77
N ARG A 53 -19.69 6.82 0.82
CA ARG A 53 -20.33 5.51 0.62
C ARG A 53 -20.29 4.66 1.89
N ARG A 54 -19.13 4.52 2.53
CA ARG A 54 -18.98 3.68 3.75
C ARG A 54 -19.76 4.23 4.94
N VAL A 55 -19.77 5.54 5.11
CA VAL A 55 -20.55 6.19 6.18
C VAL A 55 -22.03 5.94 5.98
N ASP A 56 -22.53 6.06 4.75
CA ASP A 56 -23.93 5.81 4.44
C ASP A 56 -24.30 4.35 4.65
N GLU A 57 -23.46 3.40 4.21
CA GLU A 57 -23.67 1.96 4.44
C GLU A 57 -23.72 1.59 5.92
N LEU A 58 -22.87 2.22 6.75
CA LEU A 58 -22.89 2.03 8.20
C LEU A 58 -24.16 2.61 8.83
N ARG A 59 -24.57 3.82 8.41
CA ARG A 59 -25.76 4.50 8.96
C ARG A 59 -27.06 3.83 8.55
N SER A 60 -27.14 3.31 7.33
CA SER A 60 -28.31 2.57 6.84
C SER A 60 -28.41 1.17 7.41
N GLY A 61 -27.34 0.65 8.03
CA GLY A 61 -27.25 -0.74 8.46
C GLY A 61 -27.07 -1.72 7.29
N THR A 62 -26.68 -1.24 6.10
CA THR A 62 -26.32 -2.09 4.95
C THR A 62 -25.15 -2.99 5.31
N VAL A 63 -24.21 -2.49 6.12
CA VAL A 63 -23.11 -3.27 6.67
C VAL A 63 -23.22 -3.35 8.19
N ALA A 64 -22.86 -4.51 8.75
CA ALA A 64 -22.77 -4.69 10.19
C ALA A 64 -21.41 -4.17 10.69
N GLY A 65 -21.44 -3.15 11.55
CA GLY A 65 -20.25 -2.68 12.26
C GLY A 65 -19.80 -3.65 13.36
N ILE A 66 -18.52 -3.58 13.72
CA ILE A 66 -17.97 -4.25 14.90
C ILE A 66 -17.99 -3.25 16.07
N PRO A 67 -18.48 -3.62 17.27
CA PRO A 67 -18.42 -2.75 18.44
C PRO A 67 -16.99 -2.30 18.73
N ALA A 68 -16.82 -1.02 19.07
CA ALA A 68 -15.50 -0.42 19.27
C ALA A 68 -14.73 -1.11 20.41
N GLU A 69 -15.43 -1.52 21.47
CA GLU A 69 -14.86 -2.22 22.62
C GLU A 69 -14.21 -3.54 22.22
N GLN A 70 -14.83 -4.27 21.28
CA GLN A 70 -14.28 -5.52 20.76
C GLN A 70 -13.00 -5.24 19.95
N VAL A 71 -13.03 -4.26 19.05
CA VAL A 71 -11.85 -3.88 18.24
C VAL A 71 -10.69 -3.47 19.15
N PHE A 72 -10.94 -2.65 20.17
CA PHE A 72 -9.90 -2.21 21.08
C PHE A 72 -9.34 -3.35 21.94
N ALA A 73 -10.18 -4.28 22.39
CA ALA A 73 -9.71 -5.48 23.10
C ALA A 73 -8.74 -6.31 22.21
N GLU A 74 -9.08 -6.54 20.94
CA GLU A 74 -8.25 -7.33 20.01
C GLU A 74 -6.92 -6.65 19.68
N VAL A 75 -6.90 -5.32 19.53
CA VAL A 75 -5.67 -4.56 19.21
C VAL A 75 -4.71 -4.51 20.40
N LEU A 76 -5.24 -4.40 21.61
CA LEU A 76 -4.44 -4.26 22.84
C LEU A 76 -3.91 -5.59 23.39
N ASP A 77 -4.43 -6.73 22.91
CA ASP A 77 -4.00 -8.07 23.32
C ASP A 77 -2.82 -8.62 22.48
N ARG A 78 -2.27 -7.80 21.55
CA ARG A 78 -1.14 -8.18 20.66
C ARG A 78 0.22 -7.71 21.14
#